data_AF-A0A1S3YUQ4-F1
#
_entry.id   AF-A0A1S3YUQ4-F1
#
_cell.length_a   1.000
_cell.length_b   1.000
_cell.length_c   1.000
_cell.angle_alpha   90.00
_cell.angle_beta   90.00
_cell.angle_gamma   90.00
#
_symmetry.space_group_name_H-M   'P 1'
#
loop_
_entity.id
_entity.type
_entity.pdbx_description
1 polymer ?
#
loop_
_entity_poly.entity_id
_entity_poly.type
_entity_poly.pdbx_seq_one_letter_code
_entity_poly.pdbx_strand_id
1 'polypeptide(L)'
;MDALRKMPGYAKMMKDLMSRKFDFQDLSTVTLTQTCNAVVTRPMAQNLSNPGCFTIPYTIGSYAFAKALWDLGANITLMPLAIYTKLGIGSARPTSMLLQLADRTVKRPT
;
A
#
# COMPACT_ATOMS: atom_id res chain seq x y z
N MET A 1 -12.63 12.71 -21.39
CA MET A 1 -11.27 13.27 -21.52
C MET A 1 -11.21 14.78 -21.23
N ASP A 2 -12.30 15.45 -20.84
CA ASP A 2 -12.32 16.91 -20.66
C ASP A 2 -12.22 17.43 -19.21
N ALA A 3 -12.25 16.54 -18.20
CA ALA A 3 -12.21 16.96 -16.80
C ALA A 3 -10.80 17.39 -16.33
N LEU A 4 -9.75 16.82 -16.91
CA LEU A 4 -8.34 17.09 -16.58
C LEU A 4 -7.84 18.45 -17.11
N ARG A 5 -8.58 19.08 -18.05
CA ARG A 5 -8.20 20.36 -18.66
C ARG A 5 -8.43 21.56 -17.74
N LYS A 6 -9.22 21.40 -16.67
CA LYS A 6 -9.58 22.50 -15.75
C LYS A 6 -8.57 22.75 -14.63
N MET A 7 -7.51 21.94 -14.52
CA MET A 7 -6.52 22.04 -13.45
C MET A 7 -5.11 22.12 -14.03
N PRO A 8 -4.66 23.31 -14.48
CA PRO A 8 -3.35 23.47 -15.14
C PRO A 8 -2.17 23.05 -14.24
N GLY A 9 -2.32 23.17 -12.91
CA GLY A 9 -1.32 22.70 -11.94
C GLY A 9 -1.16 21.17 -11.92
N TYR A 10 -2.24 20.42 -12.10
CA TYR A 10 -2.22 18.96 -12.08
C TYR A 10 -1.62 18.39 -13.37
N ALA A 11 -1.96 18.98 -14.52
CA ALA A 11 -1.37 18.61 -15.81
C ALA A 11 0.15 18.85 -15.84
N LYS A 12 0.62 19.96 -15.27
CA LYS A 12 2.06 20.26 -15.16
C LYS A 12 2.76 19.24 -14.25
N MET A 13 2.16 18.91 -13.12
CA MET A 13 2.71 17.93 -12.18
C MET A 13 2.79 16.52 -12.79
N MET A 14 1.76 16.07 -13.50
CA MET A 14 1.79 14.79 -14.23
C MET A 14 2.84 14.81 -15.35
N LYS A 15 2.99 15.92 -16.07
CA LYS A 15 3.98 16.04 -17.14
C LYS A 15 5.41 16.02 -16.58
N ASP A 16 5.66 16.69 -15.46
CA ASP A 16 6.95 16.66 -14.76
C ASP A 16 7.24 15.26 -14.19
N LEU A 17 6.23 14.57 -13.66
CA LEU A 17 6.33 13.19 -13.16
C LEU A 17 6.61 12.19 -14.30
N MET A 18 5.97 12.34 -15.45
CA MET A 18 6.20 11.50 -16.63
C MET A 18 7.50 11.84 -17.38
N SER A 19 7.99 13.08 -17.28
CA SER A 19 9.29 13.46 -17.87
C SER A 19 10.45 13.03 -16.97
N ARG A 20 10.23 12.94 -15.65
CA ARG A 20 11.07 12.20 -14.71
C ARG A 20 10.72 10.71 -14.66
N LYS A 21 10.26 10.15 -15.78
CA LYS A 21 10.22 8.70 -15.97
C LYS A 21 11.65 8.19 -15.79
N PHE A 22 11.94 7.83 -14.54
CA PHE A 22 12.99 6.94 -14.09
C PHE A 22 13.36 5.99 -15.23
N ASP A 23 14.65 5.90 -15.55
CA ASP A 23 15.24 5.05 -16.57
C ASP A 23 14.93 3.57 -16.30
N PHE A 24 13.70 3.17 -16.63
CA PHE A 24 13.17 1.84 -16.39
C PHE A 24 13.66 0.87 -17.47
N GLN A 25 14.18 1.36 -18.59
CA GLN A 25 14.69 0.54 -19.69
C GLN A 25 15.98 -0.20 -19.27
N ASP A 26 16.96 0.51 -18.70
CA ASP A 26 18.21 -0.13 -18.24
C ASP A 26 17.97 -1.01 -17.02
N LEU A 27 17.12 -0.57 -16.08
CA LEU A 27 16.79 -1.37 -14.90
C LEU A 27 16.01 -2.63 -15.26
N SER A 28 15.02 -2.56 -16.17
CA SER A 28 14.21 -3.72 -16.57
C SER A 28 15.01 -4.77 -17.33
N THR A 29 15.95 -4.34 -18.18
CA THR A 29 16.82 -5.25 -18.94
C THR A 29 17.77 -5.99 -18.02
N VAL A 30 18.43 -5.29 -17.08
CA VAL A 30 19.30 -5.90 -16.06
C VAL A 30 18.51 -6.81 -15.13
N THR A 31 17.30 -6.42 -14.72
CA THR A 31 16.44 -7.22 -13.85
C THR A 31 16.03 -8.53 -14.54
N LEU A 32 15.58 -8.50 -15.81
CA LEU A 32 15.16 -9.68 -16.55
C LEU A 32 16.28 -10.73 -16.71
N THR A 33 17.52 -10.29 -16.99
CA THR A 33 18.68 -11.18 -17.10
C THR A 33 19.03 -11.82 -15.76
N GLN A 34 18.88 -11.08 -14.65
CA GLN A 34 19.11 -11.59 -13.30
C GLN A 34 18.03 -12.58 -12.86
N THR A 35 16.76 -12.34 -13.20
CA THR A 35 15.64 -13.24 -12.88
C THR A 35 15.76 -14.57 -13.62
N CYS A 36 16.26 -14.58 -14.85
CA CYS A 36 16.44 -15.81 -15.63
C CYS A 36 17.47 -16.76 -14.99
N ASN A 37 18.59 -16.24 -14.49
CA ASN A 37 19.59 -17.04 -13.78
C ASN A 37 19.12 -17.48 -12.38
N ALA A 38 18.29 -16.67 -11.70
CA ALA A 38 17.80 -16.97 -10.36
C ALA A 38 16.73 -18.09 -10.32
N VAL A 39 15.97 -18.26 -11.41
CA VAL A 39 14.89 -19.27 -11.50
C VAL A 39 15.44 -20.71 -11.57
N VAL A 40 16.67 -20.91 -12.03
CA VAL A 40 17.24 -22.26 -12.23
C VAL A 40 17.84 -22.86 -10.95
N THR A 41 18.12 -22.05 -9.92
CA THR A 41 18.73 -22.54 -8.67
C THR A 41 18.19 -21.81 -7.45
N ARG A 42 17.10 -22.30 -6.84
CA ARG A 42 16.94 -22.33 -5.37
C ARG A 42 15.67 -23.09 -4.95
N PRO A 43 15.76 -23.99 -3.96
CA PRO A 43 14.61 -24.59 -3.32
C PRO A 43 14.00 -23.60 -2.31
N MET A 44 12.70 -23.34 -2.44
CA MET A 44 11.78 -23.00 -1.35
C MET A 44 12.26 -21.96 -0.30
N ALA A 45 12.19 -20.67 -0.64
CA ALA A 45 12.22 -19.58 0.36
C ALA A 45 10.79 -19.12 0.68
N GLN A 46 10.34 -19.41 1.90
CA GLN A 46 9.01 -19.16 2.47
C GLN A 46 8.68 -17.68 2.75
N ASN A 47 8.99 -16.74 1.86
CA ASN A 47 8.56 -15.35 2.06
C ASN A 47 7.92 -14.83 0.77
N LEU A 48 6.66 -15.21 0.59
CA LEU A 48 5.72 -14.55 -0.31
C LEU A 48 5.53 -13.10 0.18
N SER A 49 6.47 -12.21 -0.14
CA SER A 49 6.23 -10.78 -0.10
C SER A 49 5.17 -10.50 -1.17
N ASN A 50 3.90 -10.40 -0.76
CA ASN A 50 2.85 -9.97 -1.65
C ASN A 50 3.27 -8.60 -2.21
N PRO A 51 3.46 -8.42 -3.53
CA PRO A 51 4.04 -7.19 -4.09
C PRO A 51 3.23 -5.92 -3.80
N GLY A 52 1.98 -6.06 -3.30
CA GLY A 52 1.14 -4.96 -2.85
C GLY A 52 1.28 -4.58 -1.36
N CYS A 53 1.95 -5.37 -0.52
CA CYS A 53 2.01 -5.14 0.93
C CYS A 53 3.43 -4.78 1.40
N PHE A 54 3.56 -3.67 2.13
CA PHE A 54 4.83 -3.25 2.71
C PHE A 54 4.62 -2.53 4.03
N THR A 55 5.66 -2.42 4.86
CA THR A 55 5.56 -1.69 6.14
C THR A 55 6.28 -0.36 6.08
N ILE A 56 5.64 0.70 6.55
CA ILE A 56 6.23 2.05 6.66
C ILE A 56 6.10 2.51 8.13
N PRO A 57 7.10 3.21 8.69
CA PRO A 57 6.91 3.96 9.93
C PRO A 57 5.80 5.01 9.76
N TYR A 58 4.96 5.19 10.80
CA TYR A 58 3.85 6.14 10.76
C TYR A 58 3.61 6.78 12.12
N THR A 59 3.16 8.02 12.15
CA THR A 59 2.90 8.77 13.40
C THR A 59 1.49 9.34 13.38
N ILE A 60 0.74 9.16 14.47
CA ILE A 60 -0.59 9.73 14.68
C ILE A 60 -0.56 10.56 15.96
N GLY A 61 -0.72 11.88 15.84
CA GLY A 61 -0.55 12.78 16.98
C GLY A 61 0.85 12.63 17.60
N SER A 62 0.90 12.27 18.89
CA SER A 62 2.15 12.00 19.63
C SER A 62 2.59 10.53 19.60
N TYR A 63 1.86 9.64 18.94
CA TYR A 63 2.15 8.20 18.92
C TYR A 63 2.86 7.80 17.63
N ALA A 64 4.07 7.25 17.77
CA ALA A 64 4.87 6.74 16.67
C ALA A 64 4.77 5.21 16.58
N PHE A 65 4.58 4.70 15.36
CA PHE A 65 4.52 3.28 15.02
C PHE A 65 5.70 2.97 14.10
N ALA A 66 6.61 2.11 14.56
CA ALA A 66 7.79 1.73 13.79
C ALA A 66 7.45 0.96 12.49
N LYS A 67 6.33 0.22 12.50
CA LYS A 67 5.85 -0.57 11.37
C LYS A 67 4.34 -0.49 11.29
N ALA A 68 3.83 0.18 10.27
CA ALA A 68 2.42 0.13 9.87
C ALA A 68 2.32 -0.60 8.53
N LEU A 69 1.41 -1.57 8.43
CA LEU A 69 1.19 -2.32 7.19
C LEU A 69 0.40 -1.46 6.20
N TRP A 70 0.96 -1.30 5.01
CA TRP A 70 0.32 -0.67 3.87
C TRP A 70 0.04 -1.73 2.81
N ASP A 71 -1.22 -1.93 2.47
CA ASP A 71 -1.66 -2.86 1.43
C ASP A 71 -2.28 -2.06 0.28
N LEU A 72 -1.60 -2.02 -0.86
CA LEU A 72 -2.05 -1.35 -2.09
C LEU A 72 -3.24 -2.06 -2.74
N GLY A 73 -3.47 -3.33 -2.39
CA GLY A 73 -4.66 -4.09 -2.80
C GLY A 73 -5.87 -3.87 -1.87
N ALA A 74 -5.67 -3.27 -0.69
CA ALA A 74 -6.77 -2.99 0.22
C ALA A 74 -7.44 -1.66 -0.12
N ASN A 75 -8.76 -1.68 -0.31
CA ASN A 75 -9.56 -0.47 -0.54
C ASN A 75 -9.90 0.27 0.77
N ILE A 76 -9.55 -0.29 1.92
CA ILE A 76 -9.82 0.29 3.23
C ILE A 76 -8.61 0.16 4.14
N THR A 77 -8.43 1.14 5.04
CA THR A 77 -7.41 1.09 6.09
C THR A 77 -8.05 0.60 7.39
N LEU A 78 -7.38 -0.32 8.08
CA LEU A 78 -7.81 -0.83 9.37
C LEU A 78 -6.90 -0.31 10.49
N MET A 79 -7.52 0.09 11.59
CA MET A 79 -6.82 0.40 12.84
C MET A 79 -7.31 -0.54 13.93
N PRO A 80 -6.42 -1.27 14.62
CA PRO A 80 -6.80 -2.07 15.78
C PRO A 80 -7.45 -1.20 16.87
N LEU A 81 -8.53 -1.71 17.49
CA LEU A 81 -9.25 -1.00 18.55
C LEU A 81 -8.33 -0.61 19.72
N ALA A 82 -7.36 -1.46 20.08
CA ALA A 82 -6.38 -1.16 21.13
C ALA A 82 -5.49 0.06 20.82
N ILE A 83 -5.23 0.35 19.54
CA ILE A 83 -4.50 1.56 19.12
C ILE A 83 -5.45 2.75 19.18
N TYR A 84 -6.67 2.59 18.67
CA TYR A 84 -7.70 3.63 18.73
C TYR A 84 -7.99 4.11 20.16
N THR A 85 -8.10 3.17 21.12
CA THR A 85 -8.29 3.50 22.54
C THR A 85 -7.09 4.21 23.15
N LYS A 86 -5.86 3.79 22.83
CA LYS A 86 -4.63 4.48 23.25
C LYS A 86 -4.55 5.91 22.74
N LEU A 87 -5.04 6.17 21.53
CA LEU A 87 -5.09 7.51 20.96
C LEU A 87 -6.07 8.45 21.67
N GLY A 88 -6.97 7.94 22.52
CA GLY A 88 -7.90 8.75 23.29
C GLY A 88 -8.93 9.50 22.43
N ILE A 89 -9.22 9.01 21.22
CA ILE A 89 -10.12 9.65 20.24
C ILE A 89 -11.60 9.58 20.68
N GLY A 90 -11.88 8.85 21.76
CA GLY A 90 -13.22 8.67 22.32
C GLY A 90 -13.72 7.24 22.10
N SER A 91 -15.03 7.05 22.21
CA SER A 91 -15.66 5.76 21.92
C SER A 91 -15.90 5.61 20.42
N ALA A 92 -15.47 4.46 19.87
CA ALA A 92 -15.78 4.12 18.50
C ALA A 92 -17.30 3.93 18.36
N ARG A 93 -17.89 4.55 17.33
CA ARG A 93 -19.29 4.30 17.00
C ARG A 93 -19.39 3.01 16.21
N PRO A 94 -20.25 2.05 16.60
CA PRO A 94 -20.52 0.89 15.78
C PRO A 94 -20.97 1.31 14.39
N THR A 95 -20.47 0.61 13.37
CA THR A 95 -20.88 0.81 11.99
C THR A 95 -21.68 -0.40 11.51
N SER A 96 -22.66 -0.16 10.63
CA SER A 96 -23.44 -1.24 9.99
C SER A 96 -22.68 -1.96 8.87
N MET A 97 -21.45 -1.53 8.57
CA MET A 97 -20.59 -2.08 7.53
C MET A 97 -20.15 -3.53 7.80
N LEU A 98 -20.01 -4.31 6.73
CA LEU A 98 -19.44 -5.64 6.73
C LEU A 98 -18.18 -5.65 5.85
N LEU A 99 -17.14 -6.33 6.31
CA LEU A 99 -15.85 -6.44 5.63
C LEU A 99 -15.70 -7.85 5.08
N GLN A 100 -15.54 -7.98 3.77
CA GLN A 100 -15.08 -9.23 3.17
C GLN A 100 -13.57 -9.21 3.06
N LEU A 101 -12.91 -10.17 3.71
CA LEU A 101 -11.46 -10.31 3.69
C LEU A 101 -11.01 -11.15 2.49
N ALA A 102 -9.71 -11.16 2.21
CA ALA A 102 -9.13 -11.90 1.08
C ALA A 102 -9.35 -13.43 1.17
N ASP A 103 -9.52 -13.95 2.39
CA ASP A 103 -9.89 -15.35 2.67
C ASP A 103 -11.41 -15.62 2.49
N ARG A 104 -12.14 -14.64 1.95
CA ARG A 104 -13.60 -14.62 1.74
C ARG A 104 -14.42 -14.62 3.02
N THR A 105 -13.81 -14.51 4.19
CA THR A 105 -14.55 -14.36 5.45
C THR A 105 -15.19 -12.98 5.52
N VAL A 106 -16.38 -12.92 6.12
CA VAL A 106 -17.10 -11.67 6.33
C VAL A 106 -17.07 -11.33 7.82
N LYS A 107 -16.57 -10.14 8.18
CA LYS A 107 -16.49 -9.67 9.56
C LYS A 107 -17.22 -8.33 9.72
N ARG A 108 -17.92 -8.19 10.85
CA ARG A 108 -18.44 -6.89 11.29
C ARG A 108 -17.37 -6.22 12.17
N PRO A 109 -16.96 -4.97 11.88
CA PRO A 109 -16.13 -4.20 12.79
C PRO A 109 -16.88 -3.97 14.11
N THR A 110 -16.27 -4.35 15.24
CA THR A 110 -16.79 -4.17 16.60
C THR A 110 -16.05 -3.08 17.33
#